data_AF-A0A293LBH8-F1
#
_entry.id   AF-A0A293LBH8-F1
#
_cell.length_a   1.000
_cell.length_b   1.000
_cell.length_c   1.000
_cell.angle_alpha   90.00
_cell.angle_beta   90.00
_cell.angle_gamma   90.00
#
_symmetry.space_group_name_H-M   'P 1'
#
loop_
_entity.id
_entity.type
_entity.pdbx_description
1 polymer ?
#
loop_
_entity_poly.entity_id
_entity_poly.type
_entity_poly.pdbx_seq_one_letter_code
_entity_poly.pdbx_strand_id
1 'polypeptide(L)'
;MQAHDEPYTSYIESVLSLCSRVNKDMSEADKIKQVLKGVREDAFQLLVTKAPATITDVVSLCRSLQDARNSRINHRTVSPSLSASLTAVNDFDSLRILIRDVIREELVRAGLTLP
;
A
#
# COMPACT_ATOMS: atom_id res chain seq x y z
N MET A 1 -4.91 1.50 15.47
CA MET A 1 -3.49 1.72 15.14
C MET A 1 -3.25 1.12 13.76
N GLN A 2 -2.45 1.76 12.90
CA GLN A 2 -2.20 1.30 11.54
C GLN A 2 -1.60 -0.12 11.52
N ALA A 3 -2.11 -1.01 10.66
CA ALA A 3 -1.59 -2.37 10.54
C ALA A 3 -0.20 -2.39 9.87
N HIS A 4 0.63 -3.40 10.18
CA HIS A 4 2.02 -3.47 9.75
C HIS A 4 2.20 -3.43 8.22
N ASP A 5 1.24 -3.96 7.46
CA ASP A 5 1.30 -4.04 6.00
C ASP A 5 0.28 -3.14 5.27
N GLU A 6 -0.40 -2.26 6.00
CA GLU A 6 -1.38 -1.36 5.38
C GLU A 6 -0.68 -0.13 4.76
N PRO A 7 -1.02 0.27 3.53
CA PRO A 7 -0.54 1.51 2.93
C PRO A 7 -1.02 2.72 3.74
N TYR A 8 -0.16 3.73 3.89
CA TYR A 8 -0.48 4.89 4.74
C TYR A 8 -1.73 5.64 4.27
N THR A 9 -1.97 5.66 2.96
CA THR A 9 -3.15 6.31 2.35
C THR A 9 -4.46 5.67 2.79
N SER A 10 -4.54 4.33 2.85
CA SER A 10 -5.73 3.60 3.32
C SER A 10 -6.06 3.91 4.78
N TYR A 11 -5.02 3.97 5.62
CA TYR A 11 -5.18 4.34 7.02
C TYR A 11 -5.68 5.78 7.18
N ILE A 12 -5.09 6.72 6.45
CA ILE A 12 -5.49 8.14 6.49
C ILE A 12 -6.94 8.30 6.01
N GLU A 13 -7.33 7.68 4.90
CA GLU A 13 -8.71 7.69 4.40
C GLU A 13 -9.68 7.09 5.43
N SER A 14 -9.32 5.98 6.07
CA SER A 14 -10.12 5.35 7.12
C SER A 14 -10.31 6.30 8.32
N VAL A 15 -9.24 6.96 8.77
CA VAL A 15 -9.31 7.96 9.85
C VAL A 15 -10.18 9.14 9.42
N LEU A 16 -10.02 9.68 8.22
CA LEU A 16 -10.82 10.80 7.72
C LEU A 16 -12.31 10.45 7.61
N SER A 17 -12.63 9.23 7.17
CA SER A 17 -14.01 8.74 7.11
C SER A 17 -14.62 8.65 8.51
N LEU A 18 -13.85 8.17 9.49
CA LEU A 18 -14.27 8.10 10.89
C LEU A 18 -14.44 9.50 11.48
N CYS A 19 -13.51 10.40 11.19
CA CYS A 19 -13.56 11.80 11.58
C CYS A 19 -14.84 12.47 11.06
N SER A 20 -15.17 12.30 9.78
CA SER A 20 -16.38 12.84 9.16
C SER A 20 -17.67 12.24 9.77
N ARG A 21 -17.65 10.98 10.19
CA ARG A 21 -18.80 10.33 10.85
C ARG A 21 -19.02 10.82 12.28
N VAL A 22 -17.95 11.09 13.02
CA VAL A 22 -18.01 11.51 14.43
C VAL A 22 -18.19 13.02 14.56
N ASN A 23 -17.49 13.80 13.74
CA ASN A 23 -17.57 15.26 13.75
C ASN A 23 -17.22 15.86 12.37
N LYS A 24 -18.24 16.29 11.62
CA LYS A 24 -18.06 16.87 10.28
C LYS A 24 -17.33 18.21 10.27
N ASP A 25 -17.42 18.98 11.34
CA ASP A 25 -16.83 20.32 11.45
C ASP A 25 -15.44 20.32 12.10
N MET A 26 -14.78 19.16 12.15
CA MET A 26 -13.44 19.07 12.72
C MET A 26 -12.42 19.84 11.88
N SER A 27 -11.64 20.70 12.53
CA SER A 27 -10.55 21.45 11.90
C SER A 27 -9.47 20.53 11.33
N GLU A 28 -8.78 20.97 10.28
CA GLU A 28 -7.65 20.27 9.67
C GLU A 28 -6.59 19.88 10.71
N ALA A 29 -6.29 20.79 11.65
CA ALA A 29 -5.32 20.54 12.71
C ALA A 29 -5.71 19.36 13.62
N ASP A 30 -7.00 19.21 13.92
CA ASP A 30 -7.47 18.11 14.75
C ASP A 30 -7.54 16.79 13.97
N LYS A 31 -7.91 16.83 12.68
CA LYS A 31 -7.77 15.64 11.80
C LYS A 31 -6.33 15.16 11.74
N ILE A 32 -5.37 16.09 11.60
CA ILE A 32 -3.94 15.79 11.59
C ILE A 32 -3.52 15.14 12.91
N LYS A 33 -3.96 15.66 14.07
CA LYS A 33 -3.72 15.03 15.37
C LYS A 33 -4.30 13.62 15.47
N GLN A 34 -5.49 13.37 14.92
CA GLN A 34 -6.06 12.01 14.93
C GLN A 34 -5.24 11.04 14.08
N VAL A 35 -4.72 11.48 12.93
CA VAL A 35 -3.82 10.68 12.10
C VAL A 35 -2.51 10.40 12.84
N LEU A 36 -1.89 11.43 13.43
CA LEU A 36 -0.63 11.32 14.18
C LEU A 36 -0.70 10.33 15.36
N LYS A 37 -1.88 10.14 15.97
CA LYS A 37 -2.07 9.22 17.11
C LYS A 37 -1.92 7.74 16.77
N GLY A 38 -2.17 7.35 15.51
CA GLY A 38 -2.21 5.94 15.14
C GLY A 38 -1.41 5.59 13.89
N VAL A 39 -0.71 6.57 13.32
CA VAL A 39 0.24 6.36 12.24
C VAL A 39 1.50 5.66 12.76
N ARG A 40 2.16 4.88 11.91
CA ARG A 40 3.44 4.23 12.25
C ARG A 40 4.54 5.26 12.54
N GLU A 41 5.52 4.85 13.35
CA GLU A 41 6.64 5.69 13.81
C GLU A 41 7.41 6.36 12.66
N ASP A 42 7.62 5.67 11.54
CA ASP A 42 8.36 6.19 10.39
C ASP A 42 7.64 7.36 9.70
N ALA A 43 6.34 7.27 9.52
CA ALA A 43 5.52 8.37 9.03
C ALA A 43 5.32 9.46 10.09
N PHE A 44 5.21 9.10 11.38
CA PHE A 44 5.16 10.07 12.47
C PHE A 44 6.39 10.99 12.45
N GLN A 45 7.59 10.41 12.37
CA GLN A 45 8.85 11.16 12.32
C GLN A 45 8.89 12.14 11.13
N LEU A 46 8.42 11.71 9.95
CA LEU A 46 8.36 12.55 8.76
C LEU A 46 7.37 13.70 8.93
N LEU A 47 6.17 13.40 9.44
CA LEU A 47 5.10 14.38 9.63
C LEU A 47 5.46 15.41 10.70
N VAL A 48 6.12 15.01 11.79
CA VAL A 48 6.62 15.94 12.81
C VAL A 48 7.72 16.85 12.24
N THR A 49 8.62 16.30 11.42
CA THR A 49 9.71 17.08 10.81
C THR A 49 9.21 18.10 9.78
N LYS A 50 8.17 17.74 9.01
CA LYS A 50 7.64 18.59 7.92
C LYS A 50 6.47 19.48 8.35
N ALA A 51 5.84 19.18 9.49
CA ALA A 51 4.74 19.95 10.08
C ALA A 51 3.68 20.40 9.06
N PRO A 52 3.02 19.47 8.34
CA PRO A 52 2.01 19.81 7.36
C PRO A 52 0.82 20.53 8.01
N ALA A 53 0.28 21.54 7.31
CA ALA A 53 -0.87 22.32 7.78
C ALA A 53 -2.21 21.76 7.28
N THR A 54 -2.19 20.94 6.24
CA THR A 54 -3.39 20.38 5.61
C THR A 54 -3.33 18.86 5.52
N ILE A 55 -4.49 18.20 5.47
CA ILE A 55 -4.57 16.75 5.25
C ILE A 55 -4.00 16.35 3.88
N THR A 56 -4.14 17.20 2.86
CA THR A 56 -3.56 16.97 1.54
C THR A 56 -2.04 16.86 1.61
N ASP A 57 -1.39 17.71 2.40
CA ASP A 57 0.06 17.66 2.61
C ASP A 57 0.47 16.38 3.35
N VAL A 58 -0.32 15.97 4.36
CA VAL A 58 -0.10 14.69 5.07
C VAL A 58 -0.12 13.52 4.09
N VAL A 59 -1.12 13.46 3.21
CA VAL A 59 -1.26 12.39 2.21
C VAL A 59 -0.09 12.42 1.22
N SER A 60 0.32 13.60 0.77
CA SER A 60 1.46 13.78 -0.15
C SER A 60 2.77 13.30 0.48
N LEU A 61 3.05 13.70 1.73
CA LEU A 61 4.24 13.28 2.47
C LEU A 61 4.27 11.77 2.71
N CYS A 62 3.14 11.19 3.14
CA CYS A 62 3.02 9.75 3.34
C CYS A 62 3.19 8.96 2.04
N ARG A 63 2.68 9.49 0.92
CA ARG A 63 2.87 8.90 -0.42
C ARG A 63 4.34 8.97 -0.84
N SER A 64 4.99 10.12 -0.67
CA SER A 64 6.42 10.28 -0.96
C SER A 64 7.28 9.33 -0.11
N LEU A 65 6.93 9.12 1.16
CA LEU A 65 7.60 8.15 2.03
C LEU A 65 7.41 6.71 1.53
N GLN A 66 6.19 6.36 1.13
CA GLN A 66 5.88 5.04 0.58
C GLN A 66 6.63 4.81 -0.74
N ASP A 67 6.69 5.81 -1.61
CA ASP A 67 7.42 5.75 -2.89
C ASP A 67 8.94 5.64 -2.66
N ALA A 68 9.48 6.38 -1.68
CA ALA A 68 10.88 6.26 -1.27
C ALA A 68 11.19 4.87 -0.69
N ARG A 69 10.27 4.30 0.10
CA ARG A 69 10.38 2.94 0.63
C ARG A 69 10.33 1.89 -0.47
N ASN A 70 9.40 2.02 -1.42
CA ASN A 70 9.31 1.15 -2.60
C ASN A 70 10.58 1.25 -3.47
N SER A 71 11.11 2.46 -3.67
CA SER A 71 12.37 2.67 -4.39
C SER A 71 13.55 2.02 -3.67
N ARG A 72 13.58 2.05 -2.34
CA ARG A 72 14.62 1.39 -1.54
C ARG A 72 14.53 -0.13 -1.61
N ILE A 73 13.31 -0.69 -1.69
CA ILE A 73 13.10 -2.12 -1.93
C ILE A 73 13.67 -2.52 -3.30
N ASN A 74 13.44 -1.71 -4.34
CA ASN A 74 14.00 -1.94 -5.68
C ASN A 74 15.53 -1.83 -5.74
N HIS A 75 16.16 -1.06 -4.84
CA HIS A 75 17.62 -0.93 -4.78
C HIS A 75 18.29 -2.00 -3.86
N ARG A 76 17.54 -2.59 -2.92
CA ARG A 76 18.06 -3.64 -2.00
C ARG A 76 17.94 -5.05 -2.59
N THR A 77 17.20 -5.24 -3.69
CA THR A 77 17.08 -6.53 -4.39
C THR A 77 18.27 -6.89 -5.29
N VAL A 78 19.34 -6.07 -5.30
CA VAL A 78 20.63 -6.47 -5.88
C VAL A 78 21.49 -7.22 -4.86
N SER A 79 20.90 -8.26 -4.25
CA SER A 79 21.66 -9.37 -3.67
C SER A 79 21.32 -10.62 -4.49
N PRO A 80 22.29 -11.33 -5.11
CA PRO A 80 22.00 -12.21 -6.24
C PRO A 80 21.25 -13.52 -5.91
N SER A 81 20.75 -13.73 -4.70
CA SER A 81 20.34 -15.08 -4.26
C SER A 81 18.88 -15.25 -3.83
N LEU A 82 18.03 -14.21 -3.88
CA LEU A 82 16.61 -14.33 -3.45
C LEU A 82 15.60 -13.63 -4.38
N SER A 83 16.05 -13.09 -5.53
CA SER A 83 15.23 -12.26 -6.43
C SER A 83 14.25 -13.06 -7.31
N ALA A 84 13.99 -14.33 -7.01
CA ALA A 84 13.06 -15.16 -7.79
C ALA A 84 11.59 -15.05 -7.35
N SER A 85 11.26 -14.34 -6.25
CA SER A 85 9.90 -14.44 -5.66
C SER A 85 9.15 -13.13 -5.45
N LEU A 86 9.68 -11.96 -5.82
CA LEU A 86 9.03 -10.67 -5.50
C LEU A 86 8.76 -9.74 -6.70
N THR A 87 9.05 -10.17 -7.94
CA THR A 87 8.63 -9.47 -9.16
C THR A 87 7.17 -9.72 -9.54
N ALA A 88 6.40 -10.45 -8.72
CA ALA A 88 5.04 -10.89 -9.02
C ALA A 88 3.95 -9.80 -8.85
N VAL A 89 4.29 -8.56 -8.49
CA VAL A 89 3.27 -7.51 -8.25
C VAL A 89 2.96 -6.61 -9.44
N ASN A 90 3.68 -6.72 -10.57
CA ASN A 90 3.34 -5.97 -11.79
C ASN A 90 3.22 -6.83 -13.05
N ASP A 91 3.39 -8.14 -12.93
CA ASP A 91 3.33 -9.02 -14.10
C ASP A 91 1.96 -9.72 -14.19
N PHE A 92 0.92 -8.90 -14.30
CA PHE A 92 -0.45 -9.38 -14.59
C PHE A 92 -0.48 -10.26 -15.85
N ASP A 93 0.46 -10.06 -16.79
CA ASP A 93 0.57 -10.87 -17.99
C ASP A 93 1.11 -12.27 -17.66
N SER A 94 2.20 -12.38 -16.89
CA SER A 94 2.67 -13.68 -16.39
C SER A 94 1.67 -14.37 -15.47
N LEU A 95 0.94 -13.64 -14.63
CA LEU A 95 -0.13 -14.22 -13.81
C LEU A 95 -1.27 -14.75 -14.70
N ARG A 96 -1.66 -14.04 -15.76
CA ARG A 96 -2.66 -14.52 -16.73
C ARG A 96 -2.16 -15.73 -17.51
N ILE A 97 -0.88 -15.78 -17.85
CA ILE A 97 -0.25 -16.93 -18.52
C ILE A 97 -0.29 -18.15 -17.59
N LEU A 98 0.12 -17.99 -16.33
CA LEU A 98 0.10 -19.07 -15.34
C LEU A 98 -1.32 -19.60 -15.09
N ILE A 99 -2.30 -18.70 -14.92
CA ILE A 99 -3.71 -19.09 -14.73
C ILE A 99 -4.23 -19.86 -15.96
N ARG A 100 -3.92 -19.42 -17.19
CA ARG A 100 -4.34 -20.15 -18.39
C ARG A 100 -3.71 -21.54 -18.46
N ASP A 101 -2.46 -21.67 -18.05
CA ASP A 101 -1.74 -22.93 -18.13
C ASP A 101 -2.29 -23.95 -17.12
N VAL A 102 -2.55 -23.51 -15.88
CA VAL A 102 -3.22 -24.32 -14.86
C VAL A 102 -4.61 -24.75 -15.32
N ILE A 103 -5.42 -23.84 -15.87
CA ILE A 103 -6.76 -24.18 -16.37
C ILE A 103 -6.68 -25.19 -17.53
N ARG A 104 -5.70 -25.05 -18.42
CA ARG A 104 -5.50 -25.99 -19.54
C ARG A 104 -5.10 -27.37 -19.02
N GLU A 105 -4.18 -27.45 -18.06
CA GLU A 105 -3.78 -28.72 -17.45
C GLU A 105 -4.98 -29.39 -16.77
N GLU A 106 -5.79 -28.62 -16.02
CA GLU A 106 -6.98 -29.14 -15.36
C GLU A 106 -8.07 -29.58 -16.34
N LEU A 107 -8.26 -28.89 -17.47
CA LEU A 107 -9.19 -29.30 -18.54
C LEU A 107 -8.74 -30.60 -19.21
N VAL A 108 -7.44 -30.76 -19.45
CA VAL A 108 -6.86 -31.99 -20.01
C VAL A 108 -7.00 -33.15 -19.02
N ARG A 109 -6.72 -32.92 -17.73
CA ARG A 109 -6.92 -33.90 -16.66
C ARG A 109 -8.39 -34.30 -16.48
N ALA A 110 -9.32 -33.36 -16.66
CA ALA A 110 -10.75 -33.60 -16.60
C ALA A 110 -11.33 -34.25 -17.87
N GLY A 111 -10.52 -34.49 -18.91
CA GLY A 111 -10.96 -35.10 -20.17
C GLY A 111 -11.86 -34.20 -21.02
N LEU A 112 -11.88 -32.89 -20.75
CA LEU A 112 -12.67 -31.90 -21.47
C LEU A 112 -11.78 -31.24 -22.54
N THR A 113 -11.70 -31.84 -23.72
CA THR A 113 -11.11 -31.20 -24.89
C THR A 113 -12.08 -30.13 -25.40
N LEU A 114 -11.71 -28.84 -25.32
CA LEU A 114 -12.38 -27.80 -26.11
C LEU A 114 -12.16 -28.09 -27.61
N PRO A 115 -13.19 -27.97 -28.46
CA PRO A 115 -13.06 -28.09 -29.91
C PRO A 115 -12.19 -26.98 -30.51
#